data_AF-A0A0D7BCV4-F1
#
_entry.id   AF-A0A0D7BCV4-F1
#
_cell.length_a   1.000
_cell.length_b   1.000
_cell.length_c   1.000
_cell.angle_alpha   90.00
_cell.angle_beta   90.00
_cell.angle_gamma   90.00
#
_symmetry.space_group_name_H-M   'P 1'
#
loop_
_entity.id
_entity.type
_entity.pdbx_description
1 polymer ?
#
loop_
_entity_poly.entity_id
_entity_poly.type
_entity_poly.pdbx_seq_one_letter_code
_entity_poly.pdbx_strand_id
1 'polypeptide(L)'
;MEAPPPPSHILRGHLDSVTCLSISDDNERIYSGDSGGRVICTSTRTLRPILSWQAHDDALLGVQECHNEIITHGRDHKMHIWRRAKETQRIGESAALRPGNLKPALERSMDVNALNYCRFSLLQTERMTDGDDAYLIALPNLVESSEVDIWSFPSSRRLHAAIGKEKNSVPTLSEDGRGNASHGIAMSLHLYTHENALRMLVAYEDGTVVLRSSQQVKSVEGLGWDILWSSKLHVESVMAMTVTQDNAFAYTVSADHLVGRYELETGASEKYRIKQPGNGCVAVRDDGRVCAIGGWDGRVRLYSTKSFKPLGTLKYHKSSCQAVIFAHSQDDTSDEDEEVDVEERARWLVSASKDKLVSIWTLKSFEKM
;
A
#
# COMPACT_ATOMS: atom_id res chain seq x y z
N MET A 1 -31.55 -12.73 -5.71
CA MET A 1 -30.29 -12.08 -5.25
C MET A 1 -30.10 -10.90 -6.18
N GLU A 2 -30.16 -9.69 -5.66
CA GLU A 2 -30.02 -8.46 -6.47
C GLU A 2 -28.67 -8.50 -7.21
N ALA A 3 -28.64 -8.02 -8.45
CA ALA A 3 -27.40 -7.97 -9.21
C ALA A 3 -26.38 -7.11 -8.44
N PRO A 4 -25.07 -7.47 -8.43
CA PRO A 4 -24.08 -6.61 -7.80
C PRO A 4 -24.13 -5.23 -8.46
N PRO A 5 -24.02 -4.15 -7.67
CA PRO A 5 -24.07 -2.80 -8.24
C PRO A 5 -22.99 -2.65 -9.31
N PRO A 6 -23.17 -1.80 -10.33
CA PRO A 6 -22.07 -1.40 -11.19
C PRO A 6 -21.16 -0.39 -10.45
N PRO A 7 -19.90 -0.20 -10.90
CA PRO A 7 -19.06 0.86 -10.38
C PRO A 7 -19.65 2.23 -10.71
N SER A 8 -19.48 3.21 -9.81
CA SER A 8 -19.95 4.58 -10.03
C SER A 8 -19.17 5.23 -11.17
N HIS A 9 -17.85 5.02 -11.21
CA HIS A 9 -16.98 5.57 -12.24
C HIS A 9 -15.86 4.62 -12.67
N ILE A 10 -15.39 4.80 -13.91
CA ILE A 10 -14.30 4.02 -14.50
C ILE A 10 -13.28 4.99 -15.09
N LEU A 11 -12.04 4.91 -14.60
CA LEU A 11 -10.90 5.69 -15.12
C LEU A 11 -10.17 4.86 -16.19
N ARG A 12 -9.97 5.46 -17.36
CA ARG A 12 -9.39 4.81 -18.56
C ARG A 12 -8.14 5.53 -19.02
N GLY A 13 -7.11 5.52 -18.18
CA GLY A 13 -5.84 6.20 -18.46
C GLY A 13 -4.68 5.28 -18.85
N HIS A 14 -4.66 4.05 -18.35
CA HIS A 14 -3.51 3.15 -18.47
C HIS A 14 -3.52 2.33 -19.76
N LEU A 15 -2.33 2.08 -20.29
CA LEU A 15 -2.11 1.20 -21.45
C LEU A 15 -1.69 -0.21 -21.05
N ASP A 16 -1.27 -0.38 -19.79
CA ASP A 16 -0.78 -1.62 -19.21
C ASP A 16 -1.55 -2.00 -17.93
N SER A 17 -1.23 -3.16 -17.37
CA SER A 17 -1.88 -3.67 -16.15
C SER A 17 -1.70 -2.68 -15.02
N VAL A 18 -2.77 -2.21 -14.37
CA VAL A 18 -2.64 -1.33 -13.20
C VAL A 18 -2.25 -2.19 -12.00
N THR A 19 -1.12 -1.90 -11.36
CA THR A 19 -0.49 -2.74 -10.33
C THR A 19 -0.62 -2.17 -8.93
N CYS A 20 -0.70 -0.84 -8.77
CA CYS A 20 -0.78 -0.20 -7.46
C CYS A 20 -1.72 1.01 -7.46
N LEU A 21 -2.24 1.31 -6.27
CA LEU A 21 -3.13 2.45 -5.99
C LEU A 21 -2.70 3.17 -4.71
N SER A 22 -2.98 4.47 -4.65
CA SER A 22 -2.97 5.28 -3.43
C SER A 22 -4.01 6.39 -3.57
N ILE A 23 -4.60 6.81 -2.46
CA ILE A 23 -5.45 8.00 -2.36
C ILE A 23 -4.67 9.00 -1.49
N SER A 24 -4.77 10.29 -1.81
CA SER A 24 -4.20 11.35 -0.97
C SER A 24 -4.98 11.47 0.34
N ASP A 25 -4.32 11.92 1.42
CA ASP A 25 -4.95 12.01 2.75
C ASP A 25 -6.22 12.88 2.75
N ASP A 26 -6.28 13.90 1.89
CA ASP A 26 -7.43 14.78 1.69
C ASP A 26 -8.51 14.22 0.75
N ASN A 27 -8.36 12.98 0.27
CA ASN A 27 -9.23 12.33 -0.72
C ASN A 27 -9.40 13.09 -2.04
N GLU A 28 -8.57 14.07 -2.35
CA GLU A 28 -8.70 14.88 -3.58
C GLU A 28 -8.06 14.23 -4.81
N ARG A 29 -7.18 13.25 -4.60
CA ARG A 29 -6.35 12.64 -5.65
C ARG A 29 -6.29 11.13 -5.52
N ILE A 30 -6.48 10.45 -6.65
CA ILE A 30 -6.21 9.02 -6.81
C ILE A 30 -4.93 8.88 -7.64
N TYR A 31 -3.95 8.17 -7.10
CA TYR A 31 -2.76 7.73 -7.82
C TYR A 31 -2.92 6.29 -8.26
N SER A 32 -2.62 6.03 -9.53
CA SER A 32 -2.57 4.70 -10.09
C SER A 32 -1.27 4.49 -10.85
N GLY A 33 -0.59 3.38 -10.59
CA GLY A 33 0.64 2.96 -11.26
C GLY A 33 0.41 1.68 -12.06
N ASP A 34 1.08 1.55 -13.21
CA ASP A 34 0.97 0.36 -14.06
C ASP A 34 2.26 -0.44 -14.20
N SER A 35 2.12 -1.61 -14.83
CA SER A 35 3.23 -2.53 -15.11
C SER A 35 4.19 -2.01 -16.18
N GLY A 36 3.86 -0.91 -16.86
CA GLY A 36 4.72 -0.25 -17.82
C GLY A 36 5.54 0.90 -17.22
N GLY A 37 5.45 1.13 -15.89
CA GLY A 37 6.22 2.19 -15.23
C GLY A 37 5.54 3.57 -15.22
N ARG A 38 4.29 3.67 -15.68
CA ARG A 38 3.56 4.93 -15.77
C ARG A 38 2.70 5.17 -14.52
N VAL A 39 2.71 6.42 -14.06
CA VAL A 39 1.85 6.91 -12.99
C VAL A 39 0.84 7.90 -13.54
N ILE A 40 -0.40 7.81 -13.05
CA ILE A 40 -1.47 8.76 -13.31
C ILE A 40 -2.00 9.26 -11.98
N CYS A 41 -2.01 10.58 -11.80
CA CYS A 41 -2.72 11.25 -10.70
C CYS A 41 -4.04 11.78 -11.25
N THR A 42 -5.16 11.34 -10.69
CA THR A 42 -6.52 11.71 -11.11
C THR A 42 -7.19 12.53 -10.03
N SER A 43 -7.80 13.66 -10.40
CA SER A 43 -8.64 14.45 -9.50
C SER A 43 -9.89 13.67 -9.13
N THR A 44 -10.21 13.53 -7.85
CA THR A 44 -11.46 12.87 -7.42
C THR A 44 -12.69 13.75 -7.69
N ARG A 45 -12.55 15.07 -7.65
CA ARG A 45 -13.63 16.02 -7.99
C ARG A 45 -14.05 15.95 -9.45
N THR A 46 -13.09 15.94 -10.37
CA THR A 46 -13.39 15.99 -11.83
C THR A 46 -13.33 14.63 -12.51
N LEU A 47 -12.75 13.62 -11.84
CA LEU A 47 -12.46 12.29 -12.37
C LEU A 47 -11.62 12.32 -13.65
N ARG A 48 -10.77 13.34 -13.78
CA ARG A 48 -9.85 13.55 -14.90
C ARG A 48 -8.40 13.48 -14.44
N PRO A 49 -7.48 12.96 -15.29
CA PRO A 49 -6.06 13.01 -15.01
C PRO A 49 -5.55 14.45 -14.82
N ILE A 50 -4.90 14.70 -13.69
CA ILE A 50 -4.14 15.92 -13.40
C ILE A 50 -2.74 15.78 -13.97
N LEU A 51 -2.06 14.68 -13.60
CA LEU A 51 -0.68 14.36 -13.99
C LEU A 51 -0.66 12.98 -14.66
N SER A 52 0.18 12.83 -15.68
CA SER A 52 0.56 11.52 -16.22
C SER A 52 2.01 11.56 -16.67
N TRP A 53 2.81 10.63 -16.18
CA TRP A 53 4.23 10.58 -16.52
C TRP A 53 4.79 9.16 -16.45
N GLN A 54 5.87 8.95 -17.20
CA GLN A 54 6.71 7.77 -17.08
C GLN A 54 7.59 7.95 -15.84
N ALA A 55 7.31 7.18 -14.78
CA ALA A 55 8.04 7.27 -13.52
C ALA A 55 9.22 6.28 -13.49
N HIS A 56 9.00 5.07 -13.97
CA HIS A 56 9.95 3.96 -13.92
C HIS A 56 10.08 3.29 -15.30
N ASP A 57 11.13 2.51 -15.52
CA ASP A 57 11.32 1.74 -16.77
C ASP A 57 10.73 0.32 -16.70
N ASP A 58 10.21 -0.07 -15.53
CA ASP A 58 9.55 -1.35 -15.26
C ASP A 58 8.32 -1.12 -14.35
N ALA A 59 7.59 -2.19 -14.02
CA ALA A 59 6.35 -2.17 -13.27
C ALA A 59 6.45 -1.43 -11.93
N LEU A 60 5.43 -0.64 -11.60
CA LEU A 60 5.34 -0.03 -10.27
C LEU A 60 4.92 -1.06 -9.21
N LEU A 61 5.65 -1.05 -8.09
CA LEU A 61 5.31 -1.75 -6.86
C LEU A 61 4.45 -0.87 -5.94
N GLY A 62 4.72 0.44 -5.89
CA GLY A 62 4.00 1.35 -5.01
C GLY A 62 4.08 2.81 -5.45
N VAL A 63 3.04 3.55 -5.14
CA VAL A 63 2.97 5.01 -5.23
C VAL A 63 2.29 5.53 -3.97
N GLN A 64 2.76 6.65 -3.43
CA GLN A 64 2.15 7.31 -2.29
C GLN A 64 2.42 8.81 -2.32
N GLU A 65 1.39 9.62 -2.09
CA GLU A 65 1.55 11.06 -1.84
C GLU A 65 1.99 11.28 -0.39
N CYS A 66 2.91 12.20 -0.20
CA CYS A 66 3.34 12.62 1.13
C CYS A 66 3.58 14.14 1.14
N HIS A 67 2.66 14.88 1.76
CA HIS A 67 2.67 16.34 1.76
C HIS A 67 2.71 16.95 0.35
N ASN A 68 3.85 17.52 -0.06
CA ASN A 68 4.05 18.10 -1.41
C ASN A 68 4.94 17.21 -2.30
N GLU A 69 5.20 15.99 -1.87
CA GLU A 69 6.03 15.02 -2.56
C GLU A 69 5.22 13.79 -2.95
N ILE A 70 5.68 13.09 -3.97
CA ILE A 70 5.13 11.82 -4.42
C ILE A 70 6.30 10.84 -4.41
N ILE A 71 6.12 9.70 -3.74
CA ILE A 71 7.10 8.62 -3.71
C ILE A 71 6.63 7.53 -4.66
N THR A 72 7.50 7.07 -5.55
CA THR A 72 7.24 5.93 -6.44
C THR A 72 8.33 4.88 -6.27
N HIS A 73 7.94 3.60 -6.23
CA HIS A 73 8.85 2.45 -6.15
C HIS A 73 8.57 1.52 -7.33
N GLY A 74 9.60 1.30 -8.14
CA GLY A 74 9.54 0.47 -9.35
C GLY A 74 10.37 -0.80 -9.25
N ARG A 75 10.07 -1.75 -10.13
CA ARG A 75 10.83 -3.00 -10.32
C ARG A 75 12.17 -2.82 -11.02
N ASP A 76 12.45 -1.61 -11.49
CA ASP A 76 13.72 -1.17 -12.07
C ASP A 76 14.81 -0.89 -11.03
N HIS A 77 14.64 -1.38 -9.80
CA HIS A 77 15.53 -1.17 -8.65
C HIS A 77 15.66 0.29 -8.22
N LYS A 78 14.66 1.11 -8.53
CA LYS A 78 14.63 2.53 -8.16
C LYS A 78 13.45 2.87 -7.27
N MET A 79 13.71 3.76 -6.32
CA MET A 79 12.69 4.57 -5.69
C MET A 79 12.95 6.04 -6.03
N HIS A 80 11.89 6.74 -6.43
CA HIS A 80 11.96 8.13 -6.86
C HIS A 80 11.07 9.00 -5.99
N ILE A 81 11.51 10.23 -5.76
CA ILE A 81 10.73 11.27 -5.10
C ILE A 81 10.55 12.43 -6.04
N TRP A 82 9.29 12.79 -6.22
CA TRP A 82 8.85 13.81 -7.15
C TRP A 82 8.21 14.94 -6.37
N ARG A 83 8.56 16.17 -6.69
CA ARG A 83 7.82 17.34 -6.20
C ARG A 83 6.50 17.47 -6.96
N ARG A 84 5.40 17.46 -6.22
CA ARG A 84 4.07 17.75 -6.75
C ARG A 84 4.05 19.17 -7.31
N ALA A 85 3.60 19.33 -8.55
CA ALA A 85 3.42 20.66 -9.14
C ALA A 85 2.36 21.42 -8.33
N LYS A 86 2.65 22.66 -7.91
CA LYS A 86 1.63 23.52 -7.30
C LYS A 86 0.56 23.77 -8.34
N GLU A 87 -0.69 23.56 -7.97
CA GLU A 87 -1.85 23.89 -8.80
C GLU A 87 -1.94 25.42 -8.89
N THR A 88 -1.15 26.05 -9.76
CA THR A 88 -1.38 27.47 -10.06
C THR A 88 -2.69 27.54 -10.81
N GLN A 89 -3.73 28.11 -10.20
CA GLN A 89 -4.89 28.64 -10.92
C GLN A 89 -4.39 29.70 -11.93
N ARG A 90 -3.88 29.27 -13.08
CA ARG A 90 -3.58 30.17 -14.18
C ARG A 90 -4.88 30.43 -14.92
N ILE A 91 -5.66 31.35 -14.38
CA ILE A 91 -6.64 32.08 -15.17
C ILE A 91 -5.82 32.86 -16.22
N GLY A 92 -5.84 32.40 -17.47
CA GLY A 92 -5.42 33.21 -18.61
C GLY A 92 -4.23 32.75 -19.46
N GLU A 93 -3.66 31.55 -19.26
CA GLU A 93 -2.63 31.05 -20.19
C GLU A 93 -3.14 29.89 -21.05
N SER A 94 -3.46 30.26 -22.30
CA SER A 94 -3.55 29.49 -23.55
C SER A 94 -3.72 27.96 -23.48
N ALA A 95 -4.73 27.52 -24.25
CA ALA A 95 -5.18 26.18 -24.58
C ALA A 95 -4.13 25.17 -25.16
N ALA A 96 -2.85 25.26 -24.80
CA ALA A 96 -1.78 24.39 -25.27
C ALA A 96 -1.35 23.30 -24.26
N LEU A 97 -1.65 23.45 -22.96
CA LEU A 97 -1.38 22.41 -21.95
C LEU A 97 -2.66 21.62 -21.69
N ARG A 98 -2.78 20.44 -22.29
CA ARG A 98 -3.87 19.51 -21.98
C ARG A 98 -3.68 18.99 -20.54
N PRO A 99 -4.71 19.01 -19.67
CA PRO A 99 -4.70 18.27 -18.41
C PRO A 99 -4.28 16.82 -18.68
N GLY A 100 -3.25 16.34 -17.98
CA GLY A 100 -2.63 15.03 -18.23
C GLY A 100 -1.25 15.03 -18.91
N ASN A 101 -0.71 16.17 -19.37
CA ASN A 101 0.68 16.27 -19.87
C ASN A 101 1.66 16.91 -18.87
N LEU A 102 1.18 17.28 -17.69
CA LEU A 102 2.04 17.79 -16.61
C LEU A 102 2.75 16.60 -15.94
N LYS A 103 4.08 16.69 -15.86
CA LYS A 103 4.90 15.78 -15.07
C LYS A 103 5.38 16.48 -13.80
N PRO A 104 5.39 15.80 -12.64
CA PRO A 104 6.05 16.33 -11.46
C PRO A 104 7.57 16.38 -11.68
N ALA A 105 8.26 17.20 -10.90
CA ALA A 105 9.71 17.35 -11.00
C ALA A 105 10.39 16.25 -10.18
N LEU A 106 11.23 15.42 -10.81
CA LEU A 106 12.05 14.45 -10.09
C LEU A 106 13.07 15.21 -9.23
N GLU A 107 13.02 15.01 -7.91
CA GLU A 107 13.95 15.63 -6.98
C GLU A 107 15.08 14.69 -6.60
N ARG A 108 14.73 13.43 -6.30
CA ARG A 108 15.66 12.45 -5.75
C ARG A 108 15.37 11.06 -6.30
N SER A 109 16.42 10.26 -6.36
CA SER A 109 16.37 8.85 -6.72
C SER A 109 17.31 8.08 -5.81
N MET A 110 16.89 6.89 -5.38
CA MET A 110 17.74 5.96 -4.63
C MET A 110 17.61 4.55 -5.19
N ASP A 111 18.70 3.80 -5.04
CA ASP A 111 18.74 2.39 -5.40
C ASP A 111 18.09 1.56 -4.31
N VAL A 112 17.23 0.63 -4.70
CA VAL A 112 16.47 -0.26 -3.82
C VAL A 112 16.45 -1.68 -4.37
N ASN A 113 16.26 -2.67 -3.50
CA ASN A 113 15.96 -4.02 -3.97
C ASN A 113 14.49 -4.06 -4.37
N ALA A 114 14.23 -4.49 -5.61
CA ALA A 114 12.91 -4.65 -6.18
C ALA A 114 12.72 -6.03 -6.83
N LEU A 115 13.62 -6.99 -6.53
CA LEU A 115 13.40 -8.41 -6.81
C LEU A 115 12.26 -8.97 -5.96
N ASN A 116 12.05 -8.37 -4.80
CA ASN A 116 10.89 -8.59 -3.96
C ASN A 116 9.63 -7.96 -4.60
N TYR A 117 8.49 -8.60 -4.41
CA TYR A 117 7.19 -8.07 -4.84
C TYR A 117 6.63 -7.06 -3.81
N CYS A 118 7.50 -6.47 -3.00
CA CYS A 118 7.13 -5.77 -1.80
C CYS A 118 7.23 -4.25 -1.99
N ARG A 119 6.12 -3.56 -1.82
CA ARG A 119 6.16 -2.09 -1.76
C ARG A 119 6.80 -1.62 -0.47
N PHE A 120 7.28 -0.38 -0.48
CA PHE A 120 7.75 0.28 0.73
C PHE A 120 6.61 0.50 1.74
N SER A 121 6.98 0.62 3.01
CA SER A 121 6.10 1.15 4.07
C SER A 121 6.63 2.51 4.52
N LEU A 122 5.73 3.48 4.65
CA LEU A 122 6.05 4.87 5.01
C LEU A 122 5.45 5.17 6.37
N LEU A 123 6.27 5.72 7.28
CA LEU A 123 5.85 6.21 8.58
C LEU A 123 6.21 7.70 8.70
N GLN A 124 5.22 8.53 9.00
CA GLN A 124 5.47 9.91 9.40
C GLN A 124 5.96 9.96 10.84
N THR A 125 7.05 10.69 11.07
CA THR A 125 7.58 10.89 12.43
C THR A 125 7.16 12.24 12.96
N GLU A 126 6.74 12.28 14.22
CA GLU A 126 6.53 13.54 14.93
C GLU A 126 7.91 14.17 15.23
N ARG A 127 8.36 15.07 14.35
CA ARG A 127 9.52 15.97 14.47
C ARG A 127 10.70 15.37 15.25
N MET A 128 11.62 14.70 14.56
CA MET A 128 12.98 14.56 15.09
C MET A 128 13.52 15.97 15.39
N THR A 129 13.94 16.18 16.63
CA THR A 129 14.42 17.47 17.17
C THR A 129 15.78 17.91 16.60
N ASP A 130 16.25 17.29 15.52
CA ASP A 130 17.50 17.65 14.86
C ASP A 130 17.45 17.27 13.36
N GLY A 131 17.03 18.22 12.52
CA GLY A 131 17.18 18.20 11.06
C GLY A 131 16.08 17.49 10.25
N ASP A 132 15.64 18.17 9.18
CA ASP A 132 14.90 17.85 7.94
C ASP A 132 14.22 16.49 7.68
N ASP A 133 14.46 15.40 8.43
CA ASP A 133 13.87 14.08 8.18
C ASP A 133 12.50 13.92 8.84
N ALA A 134 11.45 14.07 8.04
CA ALA A 134 10.06 13.97 8.48
C ALA A 134 9.50 12.53 8.41
N TYR A 135 10.15 11.61 7.70
CA TYR A 135 9.60 10.26 7.47
C TYR A 135 10.64 9.16 7.64
N LEU A 136 10.15 7.96 7.96
CA LEU A 136 10.87 6.71 7.87
C LEU A 136 10.27 5.86 6.76
N ILE A 137 11.14 5.24 5.95
CA ILE A 137 10.76 4.33 4.88
C ILE A 137 11.37 2.96 5.17
N ALA A 138 10.53 1.95 5.34
CA ALA A 138 10.95 0.55 5.38
C ALA A 138 10.94 -0.03 3.97
N LEU A 139 12.05 -0.66 3.59
CA LEU A 139 12.29 -1.30 2.30
C LEU A 139 12.97 -2.65 2.53
N PRO A 140 12.72 -3.65 1.70
CA PRO A 140 13.53 -4.86 1.72
C PRO A 140 15.01 -4.53 1.52
N ASN A 141 15.87 -5.31 2.17
CA ASN A 141 17.31 -5.09 2.14
C ASN A 141 17.87 -5.25 0.72
N LEU A 142 18.93 -4.49 0.42
CA LEU A 142 19.55 -4.43 -0.91
C LEU A 142 20.12 -5.76 -1.40
N VAL A 143 20.51 -6.64 -0.49
CA VAL A 143 21.22 -7.89 -0.80
C VAL A 143 20.39 -9.11 -0.40
N GLU A 144 19.85 -9.13 0.82
CA GLU A 144 19.12 -10.27 1.35
C GLU A 144 17.60 -9.99 1.36
N SER A 145 16.85 -10.68 0.50
CA SER A 145 15.45 -10.34 0.25
C SER A 145 14.51 -10.68 1.41
N SER A 146 14.97 -11.48 2.38
CA SER A 146 14.23 -11.77 3.62
C SER A 146 14.39 -10.69 4.71
N GLU A 147 15.36 -9.79 4.55
CA GLU A 147 15.68 -8.75 5.52
C GLU A 147 15.08 -7.40 5.13
N VAL A 148 15.01 -6.48 6.08
CA VAL A 148 14.43 -5.14 5.89
C VAL A 148 15.40 -4.07 6.39
N ASP A 149 15.53 -2.99 5.63
CA ASP A 149 16.23 -1.76 6.01
C ASP A 149 15.21 -0.64 6.26
N ILE A 150 15.49 0.25 7.21
CA ILE A 150 14.71 1.47 7.46
C ILE A 150 15.61 2.68 7.21
N TRP A 151 15.11 3.59 6.39
CA TRP A 151 15.78 4.80 5.94
C TRP A 151 15.05 6.03 6.47
N SER A 152 15.78 7.05 6.89
CA SER A 152 15.20 8.36 7.13
C SER A 152 15.11 9.15 5.84
N PHE A 153 14.04 9.94 5.73
CA PHE A 153 13.67 10.66 4.53
C PHE A 153 13.32 12.11 4.86
N PRO A 154 13.85 13.12 4.12
CA PRO A 154 14.47 13.04 2.80
C PRO A 154 15.98 12.79 2.74
N SER A 155 16.70 12.77 3.86
CA SER A 155 18.18 12.65 3.86
C SER A 155 18.71 11.34 3.28
N SER A 156 17.85 10.34 3.08
CA SER A 156 18.19 9.03 2.51
C SER A 156 19.26 8.30 3.34
N ARG A 157 19.25 8.53 4.67
CA ARG A 157 20.19 7.89 5.59
C ARG A 157 19.59 6.60 6.13
N ARG A 158 20.26 5.48 5.91
CA ARG A 158 19.87 4.21 6.54
C ARG A 158 20.05 4.29 8.06
N LEU A 159 18.98 4.10 8.81
CA LEU A 159 18.97 4.09 10.27
C LEU A 159 19.04 2.67 10.83
N HIS A 160 18.27 1.76 10.25
CA HIS A 160 18.26 0.36 10.63
C HIS A 160 18.61 -0.49 9.43
N ALA A 161 19.59 -1.38 9.59
CA ALA A 161 20.04 -2.26 8.52
C ALA A 161 19.81 -3.73 8.91
N ALA A 162 19.41 -4.54 7.93
CA ALA A 162 19.33 -6.00 8.01
C ALA A 162 18.44 -6.51 9.16
N ILE A 163 17.27 -5.88 9.35
CA ILE A 163 16.28 -6.33 10.32
C ILE A 163 15.71 -7.68 9.87
N GLY A 164 15.76 -8.67 10.77
CA GLY A 164 15.36 -10.05 10.46
C GLY A 164 16.53 -10.99 10.20
N LYS A 165 17.78 -10.47 10.16
CA LYS A 165 18.98 -11.29 10.03
C LYS A 165 19.08 -12.33 11.15
N GLU A 166 19.24 -13.59 10.78
CA GLU A 166 19.42 -14.67 11.74
C GLU A 166 20.83 -14.67 12.32
N LYS A 167 20.93 -14.71 13.66
CA LYS A 167 22.20 -14.86 14.39
C LYS A 167 22.79 -16.23 14.04
N ASN A 168 23.86 -16.26 13.24
CA ASN A 168 24.56 -17.45 12.71
C ASN A 168 24.15 -17.95 11.32
N SER A 169 23.40 -17.16 10.53
CA SER A 169 23.25 -17.45 9.11
C SER A 169 24.61 -17.41 8.40
N VAL A 170 24.97 -18.49 7.69
CA VAL A 170 26.13 -18.47 6.79
C VAL A 170 25.70 -17.72 5.54
N PRO A 171 26.39 -16.63 5.14
CA PRO A 171 26.04 -15.90 3.93
C PRO A 171 26.18 -16.85 2.74
N THR A 172 25.07 -17.20 2.11
CA THR A 172 25.05 -17.94 0.85
C THR A 172 24.68 -16.94 -0.22
N LEU A 173 25.67 -16.58 -1.04
CA LEU A 173 25.45 -15.73 -2.21
C LEU A 173 24.64 -16.53 -3.21
N SER A 174 23.34 -16.26 -3.27
CA SER A 174 22.45 -16.73 -4.32
C SER A 174 22.35 -15.64 -5.38
N GLU A 175 22.38 -16.02 -6.66
CA GLU A 175 22.31 -15.04 -7.77
C GLU A 175 20.96 -14.29 -7.81
N ASP A 176 19.94 -14.81 -7.13
CA ASP A 176 18.60 -14.23 -7.03
C ASP A 176 18.32 -13.54 -5.67
N GLY A 177 19.30 -13.48 -4.77
CA GLY A 177 19.19 -12.82 -3.46
C GLY A 177 18.18 -13.50 -2.52
N ARG A 178 17.87 -14.79 -2.73
CA ARG A 178 16.96 -15.60 -1.88
C ARG A 178 17.65 -16.32 -0.73
N GLY A 179 18.98 -16.42 -0.74
CA GLY A 179 19.82 -17.00 0.30
C GLY A 179 19.35 -18.38 0.79
N ASN A 180 19.78 -18.77 2.00
CA ASN A 180 19.19 -19.87 2.77
C ASN A 180 18.16 -19.34 3.80
N ALA A 181 17.52 -18.20 3.51
CA ALA A 181 16.64 -17.55 4.47
C ALA A 181 15.43 -18.42 4.79
N SER A 182 15.21 -18.71 6.08
CA SER A 182 14.13 -19.58 6.58
C SER A 182 12.73 -19.15 6.11
N HIS A 183 12.53 -17.85 5.89
CA HIS A 183 11.24 -17.26 5.52
C HIS A 183 11.09 -16.94 4.02
N GLY A 184 12.15 -17.04 3.23
CA GLY A 184 12.15 -16.53 1.85
C GLY A 184 11.96 -15.00 1.78
N ILE A 185 11.44 -14.52 0.66
CA ILE A 185 11.35 -13.08 0.35
C ILE A 185 10.33 -12.35 1.26
N ALA A 186 10.65 -11.14 1.72
CA ALA A 186 9.66 -10.24 2.33
C ALA A 186 8.65 -9.76 1.27
N MET A 187 7.36 -10.01 1.51
CA MET A 187 6.28 -9.77 0.55
C MET A 187 5.44 -8.53 0.88
N SER A 188 5.25 -8.22 2.16
CA SER A 188 4.55 -6.99 2.59
C SER A 188 5.10 -6.47 3.90
N LEU A 189 5.11 -5.14 4.06
CA LEU A 189 5.69 -4.42 5.17
C LEU A 189 4.68 -3.41 5.75
N HIS A 190 4.66 -3.27 7.07
CA HIS A 190 3.99 -2.17 7.76
C HIS A 190 4.82 -1.67 8.94
N LEU A 191 5.27 -0.42 8.87
CA LEU A 191 6.06 0.26 9.89
C LEU A 191 5.16 1.25 10.65
N TYR A 192 5.18 1.21 11.98
CA TYR A 192 4.41 2.11 12.83
C TYR A 192 5.09 2.33 14.19
N THR A 193 4.64 3.33 14.94
CA THR A 193 5.09 3.58 16.31
C THR A 193 4.08 3.07 17.33
N HIS A 194 4.56 2.50 18.44
CA HIS A 194 3.73 2.13 19.59
C HIS A 194 4.54 2.28 20.87
N GLU A 195 4.03 3.03 21.86
CA GLU A 195 4.69 3.24 23.16
C GLU A 195 6.19 3.63 23.04
N ASN A 196 6.50 4.61 22.18
CA ASN A 196 7.86 5.08 21.88
C ASN A 196 8.81 4.05 21.26
N ALA A 197 8.32 2.89 20.81
CA ALA A 197 9.08 1.92 20.03
C ALA A 197 8.64 1.94 18.57
N LEU A 198 9.58 1.68 17.66
CA LEU A 198 9.26 1.32 16.28
C LEU A 198 8.78 -0.14 16.27
N ARG A 199 7.63 -0.38 15.66
CA ARG A 199 7.11 -1.71 15.37
C ARG A 199 7.07 -1.93 13.87
N MET A 200 7.48 -3.12 13.46
CA MET A 200 7.50 -3.51 12.05
C MET A 200 6.88 -4.89 11.88
N LEU A 201 5.80 -4.92 11.11
CA LEU A 201 5.13 -6.14 10.71
C LEU A 201 5.62 -6.53 9.31
N VAL A 202 6.07 -7.78 9.17
CA VAL A 202 6.57 -8.31 7.91
C VAL A 202 5.85 -9.61 7.58
N ALA A 203 5.31 -9.71 6.36
CA ALA A 203 4.74 -10.92 5.81
C ALA A 203 5.66 -11.50 4.73
N TYR A 204 5.83 -12.83 4.73
CA TYR A 204 6.88 -13.51 3.95
C TYR A 204 6.32 -14.46 2.87
N GLU A 205 7.20 -14.83 1.95
CA GLU A 205 6.97 -15.78 0.86
C GLU A 205 6.60 -17.19 1.36
N ASP A 206 7.06 -17.59 2.54
CA ASP A 206 6.75 -18.90 3.10
C ASP A 206 5.38 -18.97 3.81
N GLY A 207 4.64 -17.86 3.89
CA GLY A 207 3.36 -17.76 4.58
C GLY A 207 3.43 -17.30 6.04
N THR A 208 4.63 -17.03 6.56
CA THR A 208 4.84 -16.51 7.93
C THR A 208 4.62 -15.00 7.99
N VAL A 209 4.09 -14.53 9.12
CA VAL A 209 3.99 -13.12 9.48
C VAL A 209 4.66 -12.89 10.83
N VAL A 210 5.52 -11.89 10.92
CA VAL A 210 6.34 -11.61 12.11
C VAL A 210 6.22 -10.14 12.49
N LEU A 211 5.89 -9.88 13.76
CA LEU A 211 5.95 -8.54 14.35
C LEU A 211 7.24 -8.38 15.14
N ARG A 212 8.00 -7.32 14.84
CA ARG A 212 9.22 -6.95 15.55
C ARG A 212 9.10 -5.57 16.17
N SER A 213 9.87 -5.32 17.22
CA SER A 213 9.91 -4.04 17.92
C SER A 213 11.35 -3.62 18.24
N SER A 214 11.62 -2.32 18.19
CA SER A 214 12.87 -1.74 18.65
C SER A 214 12.66 -0.35 19.25
N GLN A 215 13.36 -0.08 20.35
CA GLN A 215 13.48 1.27 20.92
C GLN A 215 14.79 1.96 20.52
N GLN A 216 15.61 1.31 19.69
CA GLN A 216 16.88 1.89 19.25
C GLN A 216 16.64 2.99 18.21
N VAL A 217 17.47 4.02 18.23
CA VAL A 217 17.47 5.08 17.21
C VAL A 217 18.09 4.60 15.90
N LYS A 218 19.07 3.68 15.99
CA LYS A 218 19.76 3.06 14.85
C LYS A 218 20.13 1.63 15.19
N SER A 219 20.13 0.75 14.19
CA SER A 219 20.61 -0.63 14.34
C SER A 219 21.41 -1.09 13.13
N VAL A 220 22.32 -2.02 13.36
CA VAL A 220 23.14 -2.69 12.34
C VAL A 220 22.93 -4.19 12.51
N GLU A 221 22.73 -4.91 11.40
CA GLU A 221 22.46 -6.36 11.42
C GLU A 221 21.22 -6.75 12.23
N GLY A 222 20.21 -5.87 12.27
CA GLY A 222 18.97 -6.10 13.01
C GLY A 222 19.15 -6.18 14.54
N LEU A 223 20.35 -5.92 15.07
CA LEU A 223 20.59 -5.98 16.52
C LEU A 223 19.69 -4.97 17.24
N GLY A 224 19.02 -5.42 18.30
CA GLY A 224 18.06 -4.60 19.05
C GLY A 224 16.64 -4.57 18.49
N TRP A 225 16.35 -5.37 17.46
CA TRP A 225 14.98 -5.70 17.07
C TRP A 225 14.57 -7.04 17.65
N ASP A 226 13.61 -7.01 18.57
CA ASP A 226 13.06 -8.21 19.20
C ASP A 226 11.81 -8.66 18.46
N ILE A 227 11.64 -9.98 18.33
CA ILE A 227 10.40 -10.57 17.80
C ILE A 227 9.37 -10.55 18.93
N LEU A 228 8.27 -9.83 18.73
CA LEU A 228 7.14 -9.84 19.66
C LEU A 228 6.32 -11.12 19.48
N TRP A 229 6.04 -11.48 18.22
CA TRP A 229 5.40 -12.75 17.87
C TRP A 229 5.67 -13.13 16.41
N SER A 230 5.47 -14.42 16.12
CA SER A 230 5.54 -15.01 14.77
C SER A 230 4.38 -15.99 14.59
N SER A 231 3.67 -15.90 13.47
CA SER A 231 2.54 -16.78 13.16
C SER A 231 2.50 -17.15 11.68
N LYS A 232 2.35 -18.44 11.41
CA LYS A 232 2.25 -19.01 10.06
C LYS A 232 0.84 -19.56 9.84
N LEU A 233 0.01 -18.76 9.18
CA LEU A 233 -1.38 -19.15 8.85
C LEU A 233 -1.52 -19.63 7.40
N HIS A 234 -0.70 -19.10 6.50
CA HIS A 234 -0.74 -19.41 5.08
C HIS A 234 0.19 -20.58 4.74
N VAL A 235 -0.21 -21.33 3.72
CA VAL A 235 0.60 -22.44 3.16
C VAL A 235 1.37 -21.98 1.93
N GLU A 236 0.88 -20.93 1.28
CA GLU A 236 1.48 -20.29 0.11
C GLU A 236 1.89 -18.84 0.45
N SER A 237 2.63 -18.21 -0.45
CA SER A 237 3.14 -16.84 -0.26
C SER A 237 2.07 -15.82 0.10
N VAL A 238 2.36 -15.01 1.13
CA VAL A 238 1.51 -13.86 1.43
C VAL A 238 1.64 -12.86 0.28
N MET A 239 0.52 -12.52 -0.34
CA MET A 239 0.47 -11.64 -1.51
C MET A 239 0.25 -10.19 -1.13
N ALA A 240 -0.52 -9.94 -0.07
CA ALA A 240 -0.78 -8.60 0.43
C ALA A 240 -1.13 -8.62 1.91
N MET A 241 -0.91 -7.48 2.56
CA MET A 241 -1.24 -7.24 3.96
C MET A 241 -1.81 -5.83 4.10
N THR A 242 -2.79 -5.67 4.98
CA THR A 242 -3.30 -4.37 5.39
C THR A 242 -3.38 -4.33 6.91
N VAL A 243 -3.13 -3.15 7.48
CA VAL A 243 -3.26 -2.91 8.93
C VAL A 243 -4.36 -1.87 9.13
N THR A 244 -5.08 -1.98 10.24
CA THR A 244 -6.07 -0.99 10.67
C THR A 244 -5.40 0.31 11.10
N GLN A 245 -6.11 1.44 10.96
CA GLN A 245 -5.57 2.76 11.25
C GLN A 245 -5.13 2.91 12.72
N ASP A 246 -5.87 2.27 13.64
CA ASP A 246 -5.55 2.21 15.07
C ASP A 246 -4.44 1.19 15.41
N ASN A 247 -3.87 0.50 14.41
CA ASN A 247 -2.92 -0.59 14.56
C ASN A 247 -3.39 -1.71 15.51
N ALA A 248 -4.70 -1.95 15.63
CA ALA A 248 -5.22 -3.01 16.50
C ALA A 248 -5.06 -4.40 15.87
N PHE A 249 -5.34 -4.52 14.56
CA PHE A 249 -5.22 -5.78 13.84
C PHE A 249 -4.80 -5.63 12.38
N ALA A 250 -4.25 -6.70 11.82
CA ALA A 250 -3.88 -6.82 10.41
C ALA A 250 -4.65 -7.95 9.72
N TYR A 251 -4.85 -7.81 8.42
CA TYR A 251 -5.29 -8.89 7.53
C TYR A 251 -4.23 -9.22 6.49
N THR A 252 -4.07 -10.51 6.19
CA THR A 252 -3.24 -10.99 5.10
C THR A 252 -4.03 -11.87 4.15
N VAL A 253 -3.62 -11.84 2.88
CA VAL A 253 -4.16 -12.69 1.83
C VAL A 253 -3.02 -13.34 1.07
N SER A 254 -3.27 -14.52 0.52
CA SER A 254 -2.28 -15.37 -0.14
C SER A 254 -2.84 -15.93 -1.45
N ALA A 255 -1.97 -16.59 -2.23
CA ALA A 255 -2.38 -17.44 -3.34
C ALA A 255 -3.28 -18.62 -2.88
N ASP A 256 -3.21 -19.00 -1.61
CA ASP A 256 -4.10 -20.01 -1.02
C ASP A 256 -5.55 -19.52 -0.82
N HIS A 257 -6.37 -20.34 -0.15
CA HIS A 257 -7.78 -20.05 0.12
C HIS A 257 -8.02 -19.39 1.49
N LEU A 258 -6.97 -18.91 2.13
CA LEU A 258 -7.01 -18.42 3.50
C LEU A 258 -6.90 -16.91 3.53
N VAL A 259 -7.47 -16.35 4.59
CA VAL A 259 -7.27 -14.96 5.00
C VAL A 259 -6.80 -15.02 6.44
N GLY A 260 -5.60 -14.48 6.71
CA GLY A 260 -5.06 -14.39 8.05
C GLY A 260 -5.55 -13.11 8.72
N ARG A 261 -5.87 -13.18 10.01
CA ARG A 261 -6.14 -12.02 10.88
C ARG A 261 -5.20 -12.10 12.07
N TYR A 262 -4.56 -10.98 12.43
CA TYR A 262 -3.59 -10.91 13.51
C TYR A 262 -3.92 -9.73 14.41
N GLU A 263 -4.11 -9.96 15.70
CA GLU A 263 -4.16 -8.91 16.70
C GLU A 263 -2.73 -8.49 17.05
N LEU A 264 -2.40 -7.22 16.83
CA LEU A 264 -1.00 -6.79 16.84
C LEU A 264 -0.40 -6.75 18.25
N GLU A 265 -1.22 -6.49 19.26
CA GLU A 265 -0.74 -6.40 20.65
C GLU A 265 -0.54 -7.76 21.31
N THR A 266 -1.50 -8.69 21.14
CA THR A 266 -1.46 -10.00 21.79
C THR A 266 -0.74 -11.06 20.95
N GLY A 267 -0.64 -10.85 19.64
CA GLY A 267 -0.21 -11.88 18.69
C GLY A 267 -1.27 -12.95 18.42
N ALA A 268 -2.49 -12.82 18.96
CA ALA A 268 -3.58 -13.74 18.68
C ALA A 268 -3.91 -13.71 17.18
N SER A 269 -3.97 -14.90 16.57
CA SER A 269 -4.14 -15.02 15.13
C SER A 269 -5.25 -16.00 14.76
N GLU A 270 -6.09 -15.60 13.80
CA GLU A 270 -7.21 -16.38 13.28
C GLU A 270 -7.11 -16.54 11.77
N LYS A 271 -7.57 -17.67 11.24
CA LYS A 271 -7.64 -17.90 9.79
C LYS A 271 -9.08 -18.09 9.34
N TYR A 272 -9.44 -17.44 8.25
CA TYR A 272 -10.74 -17.60 7.61
C TYR A 272 -10.56 -18.27 6.26
N ARG A 273 -11.36 -19.31 5.99
CA ARG A 273 -11.36 -19.98 4.70
C ARG A 273 -12.38 -19.34 3.77
N ILE A 274 -11.93 -18.85 2.63
CA ILE A 274 -12.80 -18.30 1.58
C ILE A 274 -12.94 -19.29 0.42
N LYS A 275 -13.98 -19.09 -0.40
CA LYS A 275 -14.37 -20.06 -1.44
C LYS A 275 -13.40 -20.14 -2.62
N GLN A 276 -12.66 -19.09 -2.91
CA GLN A 276 -11.85 -18.98 -4.13
C GLN A 276 -10.38 -18.74 -3.73
N PRO A 277 -9.41 -19.44 -4.36
CA PRO A 277 -7.99 -19.17 -4.15
C PRO A 277 -7.56 -17.92 -4.89
N GLY A 278 -6.30 -17.52 -4.71
CA GLY A 278 -5.68 -16.49 -5.53
C GLY A 278 -6.20 -15.10 -5.19
N ASN A 279 -5.81 -14.60 -4.01
CA ASN A 279 -6.17 -13.27 -3.56
C ASN A 279 -4.93 -12.39 -3.65
N GLY A 280 -4.99 -11.36 -4.50
CA GLY A 280 -3.83 -10.52 -4.82
C GLY A 280 -3.72 -9.27 -3.96
N CYS A 281 -4.83 -8.77 -3.42
CA CYS A 281 -4.84 -7.53 -2.66
C CYS A 281 -5.93 -7.53 -1.57
N VAL A 282 -5.67 -6.76 -0.52
CA VAL A 282 -6.58 -6.59 0.62
C VAL A 282 -6.50 -5.14 1.12
N ALA A 283 -7.63 -4.59 1.55
CA ALA A 283 -7.72 -3.30 2.21
C ALA A 283 -8.75 -3.34 3.34
N VAL A 284 -8.51 -2.58 4.40
CA VAL A 284 -9.48 -2.33 5.46
C VAL A 284 -9.90 -0.88 5.40
N ARG A 285 -11.18 -0.59 5.61
CA ARG A 285 -11.68 0.78 5.71
C ARG A 285 -11.22 1.40 7.04
N ASP A 286 -11.00 2.71 7.06
CA ASP A 286 -10.49 3.46 8.22
C ASP A 286 -11.30 3.21 9.51
N ASP A 287 -12.62 3.07 9.40
CA ASP A 287 -13.49 2.73 10.55
C ASP A 287 -13.28 1.32 11.12
N GLY A 288 -12.44 0.51 10.47
CA GLY A 288 -12.09 -0.85 10.86
C GLY A 288 -13.23 -1.85 10.70
N ARG A 289 -14.36 -1.51 10.05
CA ARG A 289 -15.58 -2.35 10.00
C ARG A 289 -15.71 -3.19 8.74
N VAL A 290 -15.09 -2.77 7.65
CA VAL A 290 -15.18 -3.42 6.34
C VAL A 290 -13.80 -3.78 5.82
N CYS A 291 -13.66 -5.02 5.35
CA CYS A 291 -12.48 -5.51 4.66
C CYS A 291 -12.84 -5.85 3.20
N ALA A 292 -12.04 -5.40 2.25
CA ALA A 292 -12.15 -5.71 0.83
C ALA A 292 -11.00 -6.59 0.39
N ILE A 293 -11.32 -7.67 -0.35
CA ILE A 293 -10.34 -8.61 -0.89
C ILE A 293 -10.51 -8.72 -2.39
N GLY A 294 -9.46 -8.39 -3.14
CA GLY A 294 -9.40 -8.54 -4.59
C GLY A 294 -8.84 -9.89 -5.01
N GLY A 295 -9.64 -10.65 -5.76
CA GLY A 295 -9.26 -11.95 -6.30
C GLY A 295 -8.65 -11.89 -7.70
N TRP A 296 -7.90 -12.92 -8.06
CA TRP A 296 -7.39 -13.13 -9.41
C TRP A 296 -8.51 -13.42 -10.43
N ASP A 297 -9.71 -13.73 -9.95
CA ASP A 297 -10.94 -13.84 -10.73
C ASP A 297 -11.58 -12.48 -11.09
N GLY A 298 -10.93 -11.37 -10.75
CA GLY A 298 -11.37 -10.01 -11.05
C GLY A 298 -12.53 -9.51 -10.18
N ARG A 299 -12.88 -10.23 -9.11
CA ARG A 299 -13.92 -9.80 -8.18
C ARG A 299 -13.31 -9.21 -6.92
N VAL A 300 -13.95 -8.16 -6.42
CA VAL A 300 -13.66 -7.61 -5.08
C VAL A 300 -14.75 -8.07 -4.12
N ARG A 301 -14.36 -8.72 -3.04
CA ARG A 301 -15.27 -9.31 -2.05
C ARG A 301 -15.20 -8.49 -0.76
N LEU A 302 -16.37 -8.12 -0.24
CA LEU A 302 -16.49 -7.33 0.98
C LEU A 302 -16.88 -8.22 2.14
N TYR A 303 -16.24 -8.02 3.29
CA TYR A 303 -16.46 -8.76 4.52
C TYR A 303 -16.60 -7.79 5.71
N SER A 304 -17.44 -8.17 6.67
CA SER A 304 -17.47 -7.53 8.00
C SER A 304 -16.22 -7.95 8.76
N THR A 305 -15.44 -7.01 9.28
CA THR A 305 -14.23 -7.34 10.06
C THR A 305 -14.54 -8.04 11.37
N LYS A 306 -15.64 -7.64 12.04
CA LYS A 306 -16.06 -8.21 13.34
C LYS A 306 -16.43 -9.70 13.27
N SER A 307 -17.06 -10.13 12.19
CA SER A 307 -17.62 -11.50 12.08
C SER A 307 -17.08 -12.31 10.90
N PHE A 308 -16.29 -11.67 10.04
CA PHE A 308 -15.83 -12.17 8.76
C PHE A 308 -16.96 -12.69 7.84
N LYS A 309 -18.18 -12.20 8.03
CA LYS A 309 -19.32 -12.53 7.18
C LYS A 309 -19.27 -11.74 5.87
N PRO A 310 -19.61 -12.37 4.72
CA PRO A 310 -19.64 -11.68 3.44
C PRO A 310 -20.74 -10.61 3.42
N LEU A 311 -20.38 -9.39 3.02
CA LEU A 311 -21.28 -8.25 2.86
C LEU A 311 -21.73 -8.07 1.41
N GLY A 312 -20.87 -8.43 0.46
CA GLY A 312 -21.15 -8.26 -0.96
C GLY A 312 -20.00 -8.70 -1.85
N THR A 313 -20.23 -8.71 -3.16
CA THR A 313 -19.21 -8.97 -4.17
C THR A 313 -19.39 -7.98 -5.30
N LEU A 314 -18.34 -7.22 -5.59
CA LEU A 314 -18.27 -6.26 -6.68
C LEU A 314 -17.71 -6.99 -7.91
N LYS A 315 -18.47 -6.98 -9.00
CA LYS A 315 -18.17 -7.73 -10.21
C LYS A 315 -18.16 -6.78 -11.40
N TYR A 316 -16.97 -6.38 -11.81
CA TYR A 316 -16.77 -5.55 -13.00
C TYR A 316 -15.53 -5.96 -13.78
N HIS A 317 -14.39 -6.07 -13.10
CA HIS A 317 -13.13 -6.38 -13.77
C HIS A 317 -13.15 -7.74 -14.45
N LYS A 318 -12.51 -7.81 -15.61
CA LYS A 318 -12.44 -9.03 -16.44
C LYS A 318 -11.18 -9.85 -16.20
N SER A 319 -10.26 -9.31 -15.41
CA SER A 319 -8.98 -9.93 -15.07
C SER A 319 -8.62 -9.65 -13.61
N SER A 320 -7.53 -10.26 -13.14
CA SER A 320 -7.05 -10.19 -11.76
C SER A 320 -7.09 -8.78 -11.18
N CYS A 321 -7.69 -8.65 -10.00
CA CYS A 321 -7.64 -7.43 -9.21
C CYS A 321 -6.27 -7.34 -8.52
N GLN A 322 -5.50 -6.31 -8.85
CA GLN A 322 -4.11 -6.15 -8.40
C GLN A 322 -3.98 -5.22 -7.20
N ALA A 323 -4.85 -4.22 -7.08
CA ALA A 323 -4.88 -3.33 -5.93
C ALA A 323 -6.32 -2.93 -5.59
N VAL A 324 -6.54 -2.68 -4.31
CA VAL A 324 -7.81 -2.19 -3.76
C VAL A 324 -7.48 -1.24 -2.61
N ILE A 325 -8.21 -0.13 -2.49
CA ILE A 325 -8.01 0.88 -1.44
C ILE A 325 -9.33 1.57 -1.12
N PHE A 326 -9.56 1.88 0.15
CA PHE A 326 -10.66 2.74 0.58
C PHE A 326 -10.22 4.20 0.58
N ALA A 327 -11.12 5.11 0.26
CA ALA A 327 -10.93 6.51 0.60
C ALA A 327 -10.91 6.67 2.13
N HIS A 328 -10.24 7.73 2.58
CA HIS A 328 -10.08 8.02 3.99
C HIS A 328 -11.37 8.53 4.62
N SER A 329 -11.63 8.20 5.88
CA SER A 329 -12.67 8.91 6.64
C SER A 329 -12.22 10.35 6.88
N GLN A 330 -13.11 11.31 6.67
CA GLN A 330 -12.83 12.72 6.97
C GLN A 330 -13.60 13.11 8.23
N ASP A 331 -12.97 13.93 9.07
CA ASP A 331 -13.64 14.59 10.19
C ASP A 331 -14.38 15.84 9.67
N ASP A 332 -15.64 16.01 10.08
CA ASP A 332 -16.59 17.09 9.71
C ASP A 332 -16.00 18.50 9.93
N THR A 333 -15.18 18.98 8.99
CA THR A 333 -14.47 20.27 9.10
C THR A 333 -14.55 21.14 7.86
N SER A 334 -15.36 20.78 6.86
CA SER A 334 -15.55 21.56 5.63
C SER A 334 -16.79 22.45 5.66
N ASP A 335 -16.86 23.44 4.76
CA ASP A 335 -18.06 24.27 4.58
C ASP A 335 -19.26 23.42 4.06
N GLU A 336 -20.50 23.79 4.43
CA GLU A 336 -21.73 22.98 4.20
C GLU A 336 -21.94 22.48 2.74
N ASP A 337 -21.50 23.24 1.73
CA ASP A 337 -21.61 22.85 0.31
C ASP A 337 -20.48 21.89 -0.15
N GLU A 338 -19.30 21.93 0.48
CA GLU A 338 -18.20 20.98 0.22
C GLU A 338 -18.36 19.68 1.04
N GLU A 339 -19.04 19.73 2.18
CA GLU A 339 -19.29 18.59 3.07
C GLU A 339 -19.94 17.41 2.34
N VAL A 340 -21.01 17.64 1.56
CA VAL A 340 -21.77 16.56 0.91
C VAL A 340 -20.91 15.76 -0.09
N ASP A 341 -20.10 16.49 -0.87
CA ASP A 341 -19.22 15.94 -1.89
C ASP A 341 -18.04 15.18 -1.24
N VAL A 342 -17.53 15.67 -0.10
CA VAL A 342 -16.48 15.02 0.69
C VAL A 342 -16.99 13.73 1.36
N GLU A 343 -18.17 13.77 1.96
CA GLU A 343 -18.81 12.60 2.60
C GLU A 343 -19.10 11.48 1.60
N GLU A 344 -19.48 11.81 0.37
CA GLU A 344 -19.62 10.79 -0.68
C GLU A 344 -18.27 10.16 -1.02
N ARG A 345 -17.21 10.98 -1.18
CA ARG A 345 -15.86 10.49 -1.50
C ARG A 345 -15.28 9.62 -0.39
N ALA A 346 -15.51 9.94 0.87
CA ALA A 346 -15.07 9.12 2.01
C ALA A 346 -15.64 7.69 2.00
N ARG A 347 -16.71 7.45 1.23
CA ARG A 347 -17.32 6.12 1.06
C ARG A 347 -16.82 5.36 -0.17
N TRP A 348 -15.84 5.89 -0.88
CA TRP A 348 -15.31 5.26 -2.07
C TRP A 348 -14.43 4.06 -1.73
N LEU A 349 -14.60 3.01 -2.53
CA LEU A 349 -13.65 1.93 -2.69
C LEU A 349 -13.13 1.99 -4.12
N VAL A 350 -11.82 1.99 -4.28
CA VAL A 350 -11.16 2.04 -5.59
C VAL A 350 -10.45 0.72 -5.82
N SER A 351 -10.65 0.12 -6.99
CA SER A 351 -9.97 -1.12 -7.39
C SER A 351 -9.29 -0.97 -8.74
N ALA A 352 -8.14 -1.62 -8.87
CA ALA A 352 -7.30 -1.64 -10.06
C ALA A 352 -7.07 -3.07 -10.52
N SER A 353 -7.01 -3.27 -11.83
CA SER A 353 -6.93 -4.61 -12.42
C SER A 353 -5.94 -4.70 -13.57
N LYS A 354 -5.53 -5.95 -13.83
CA LYS A 354 -4.79 -6.35 -15.03
C LYS A 354 -5.54 -6.06 -16.33
N ASP A 355 -6.84 -5.79 -16.27
CA ASP A 355 -7.62 -5.30 -17.41
C ASP A 355 -7.39 -3.83 -17.77
N LYS A 356 -6.42 -3.16 -17.12
CA LYS A 356 -5.96 -1.78 -17.39
C LYS A 356 -6.92 -0.70 -16.89
N LEU A 357 -7.95 -1.10 -16.13
CA LEU A 357 -8.97 -0.19 -15.63
C LEU A 357 -8.81 0.05 -14.14
N VAL A 358 -9.17 1.27 -13.73
CA VAL A 358 -9.45 1.60 -12.33
C VAL A 358 -10.95 1.86 -12.21
N SER A 359 -11.61 1.18 -11.28
CA SER A 359 -13.03 1.36 -10.99
C SER A 359 -13.23 1.92 -9.60
N ILE A 360 -14.17 2.87 -9.49
CA ILE A 360 -14.58 3.51 -8.24
C ILE A 360 -15.97 3.00 -7.89
N TRP A 361 -16.18 2.69 -6.62
CA TRP A 361 -17.41 2.15 -6.07
C TRP A 361 -17.84 2.99 -4.87
N THR A 362 -19.05 3.53 -4.89
CA THR A 362 -19.61 4.22 -3.73
C THR A 362 -20.29 3.21 -2.81
N LEU A 363 -19.79 3.04 -1.59
CA LEU A 363 -20.43 2.17 -0.61
C LEU A 363 -21.66 2.85 0.01
N LYS A 364 -22.73 2.07 0.24
CA LYS A 364 -23.93 2.58 0.91
C LYS A 364 -23.60 2.95 2.36
N SER A 365 -24.09 4.11 2.81
CA SER A 365 -24.17 4.41 4.24
C SER A 365 -25.32 3.57 4.83
N PHE A 366 -25.09 2.99 6.01
CA PHE A 366 -26.13 2.30 6.78
C PHE A 366 -26.67 3.18 7.91
N GLU A 367 -26.41 4.48 7.87
CA GLU A 367 -26.97 5.42 8.82
C GLU A 367 -28.45 5.66 8.47
N LYS A 368 -29.32 5.16 9.36
CA LYS A 368 -30.79 5.10 9.29
C LYS A 368 -31.36 3.95 8.45
N MET A 369 -31.51 2.80 9.12
CA MET A 369 -32.72 1.97 9.00
C MET A 369 -33.41 1.89 10.35
#